data_AF-A0A1F9APJ2-F1
#
_entry.id   AF-A0A1F9APJ2-F1
#
_cell.length_a   1.000
_cell.length_b   1.000
_cell.length_c   1.000
_cell.angle_alpha   90.00
_cell.angle_beta   90.00
_cell.angle_gamma   90.00
#
_symmetry.space_group_name_H-M   'P 1'
#
loop_
_entity.id
_entity.type
_entity.pdbx_description
1 polymer ?
#
loop_
_entity_poly.entity_id
_entity_poly.type
_entity_poly.pdbx_seq_one_letter_code
_entity_poly.pdbx_strand_id
1 'polypeptide(L)' 'MAVPKITVDYGKCTDPLSCTFCMNHCPYSVFIVGETRVYKFRETPLEEFRVYGRYYDRCDGCNVCVQGCPKQAISVTF' A
#
# COMPACT_ATOMS: atom_id res chain seq x y z
N MET A 1 12.92 7.96 -17.66
CA MET A 1 11.64 7.89 -16.93
C MET A 1 11.97 7.78 -15.46
N ALA A 2 11.62 8.78 -14.65
CA ALA A 2 11.83 8.74 -13.21
C ALA A 2 10.85 7.73 -12.61
N VAL A 3 11.34 6.74 -11.87
CA VAL A 3 10.49 5.77 -11.19
C VAL A 3 10.04 6.42 -9.88
N PRO A 4 8.73 6.58 -9.63
CA PRO A 4 8.25 7.19 -8.41
C PRO A 4 8.57 6.31 -7.20
N LYS A 5 9.13 6.94 -6.16
CA LYS A 5 9.40 6.30 -4.88
C LYS A 5 8.18 6.42 -3.98
N ILE A 6 7.45 5.32 -3.81
CA ILE A 6 6.30 5.25 -2.91
C ILE A 6 6.76 4.68 -1.56
N THR A 7 6.59 5.46 -0.50
CA THR A 7 6.91 5.09 0.88
C THR A 7 5.62 4.96 1.68
N VAL A 8 5.47 3.88 2.44
CA VAL A 8 4.28 3.59 3.26
C VAL A 8 4.69 3.52 4.73
N ASP A 9 4.05 4.32 5.57
CA ASP A 9 4.22 4.33 7.01
C ASP A 9 3.38 3.21 7.67
N TYR A 10 4.03 2.11 8.02
CA TYR A 10 3.37 0.95 8.64
C TYR A 10 2.85 1.22 10.06
N GLY A 11 3.34 2.26 10.74
CA GLY A 11 2.81 2.64 12.06
C GLY A 11 1.42 3.31 11.98
N LYS A 12 1.12 3.95 10.85
CA LYS A 12 -0.18 4.60 10.61
C LYS A 12 -1.15 3.65 9.91
N CYS A 13 -0.65 2.77 9.04
CA CYS A 13 -1.47 1.80 8.34
C CYS A 13 -1.69 0.53 9.19
N THR A 14 -2.60 0.60 10.17
CA THR A 14 -2.91 -0.53 11.07
C THR A 14 -3.91 -1.57 10.52
N ASP A 15 -4.86 -1.15 9.66
CA ASP A 15 -5.91 -2.03 9.11
C ASP A 15 -5.95 -1.96 7.56
N PRO A 16 -4.98 -2.59 6.88
CA PRO A 16 -4.91 -2.55 5.42
C PRO A 16 -6.05 -3.32 4.73
N LEU A 17 -6.54 -4.39 5.36
CA LEU A 17 -7.58 -5.26 4.83
C LEU A 17 -8.98 -4.60 4.82
N SER A 18 -9.27 -3.74 5.80
CA SER A 18 -10.57 -3.06 5.87
C SER A 18 -10.55 -1.73 5.12
N CYS A 19 -9.42 -1.02 5.07
CA CYS A 19 -9.36 0.29 4.44
C CYS A 19 -9.48 0.19 2.91
N THR A 20 -8.65 -0.66 2.27
CA THR A 20 -8.59 -0.94 0.80
C THR A 20 -8.64 0.26 -0.16
N PHE A 21 -8.63 1.51 0.34
CA PHE A 21 -8.82 2.73 -0.42
C PHE A 21 -7.77 2.88 -1.52
N CYS A 22 -6.50 2.65 -1.14
CA CYS A 22 -5.34 2.74 -2.01
C CYS A 22 -5.46 1.80 -3.22
N MET A 23 -6.12 0.66 -3.03
CA MET A 23 -6.29 -0.37 -4.05
C MET A 23 -7.50 -0.07 -4.93
N ASN A 24 -8.62 0.38 -4.34
CA ASN A 24 -9.86 0.68 -5.07
C ASN A 24 -9.76 1.94 -5.95
N HIS A 25 -9.02 2.95 -5.49
CA HIS A 25 -8.90 4.22 -6.22
C HIS A 25 -7.69 4.30 -7.15
N CYS A 26 -6.76 3.32 -7.09
CA CYS A 26 -5.63 3.28 -8.00
C CYS A 26 -6.04 2.53 -9.29
N PRO A 27 -6.17 3.22 -10.44
CA PRO A 27 -6.59 2.58 -11.69
C PRO A 27 -5.58 1.55 -12.20
N TYR A 28 -4.32 1.66 -11.78
CA TYR A 28 -3.22 0.78 -12.19
C TYR A 28 -2.88 -0.30 -11.17
N SER A 29 -3.63 -0.39 -10.06
CA SER A 29 -3.44 -1.38 -8.98
C SER A 29 -1.97 -1.51 -8.54
N VAL A 30 -1.30 -0.37 -8.31
CA VAL A 30 0.12 -0.29 -7.93
C VAL A 30 0.39 -0.92 -6.55
N PHE A 31 -0.61 -0.86 -5.67
CA PHE A 31 -0.55 -1.32 -4.29
C PHE A 31 -1.05 -2.76 -4.15
N ILE A 32 -0.36 -3.53 -3.32
CA ILE A 32 -0.76 -4.90 -2.95
C ILE A 32 -0.77 -5.00 -1.43
N VAL A 33 -1.79 -5.66 -0.90
CA VAL A 33 -1.81 -6.11 0.49
C VAL A 33 -1.11 -7.47 0.53
N GLY A 34 -0.06 -7.60 1.33
CA GLY A 34 0.60 -8.88 1.55
C GLY A 34 1.05 -9.04 2.98
N GLU A 35 1.23 -10.28 3.36
CA GLU A 35 1.76 -10.66 4.65
C GLU A 35 3.25 -10.32 4.77
N THR A 36 3.64 -9.82 5.94
CA THR A 36 5.06 -9.56 6.25
C THR A 36 5.81 -10.87 6.50
N ARG A 37 5.12 -11.87 7.05
CA ARG A 37 5.67 -13.19 7.36
C ARG A 37 4.64 -14.27 7.03
N VAL A 38 5.13 -15.32 6.38
CA VAL A 38 4.37 -16.54 6.12
C VAL A 38 4.80 -17.59 7.12
N TYR A 39 3.84 -18.22 7.77
CA TYR A 39 4.09 -19.33 8.69
C TYR A 39 3.56 -20.62 8.09
N LYS A 40 4.35 -21.69 8.15
CA LYS A 40 3.90 -23.00 7.67
C LYS A 40 2.82 -23.54 8.60
N PHE A 41 1.75 -24.09 8.02
CA PHE A 41 0.64 -24.75 8.72
C PHE A 41 -0.21 -23.86 9.64
N ARG A 42 -0.19 -22.54 9.47
CA ARG A 42 -1.12 -21.62 10.16
C ARG A 42 -1.47 -20.42 9.29
N GLU A 43 -2.62 -19.83 9.54
CA GLU A 43 -3.02 -18.57 8.93
C GLU A 43 -2.23 -17.41 9.54
N THR A 44 -1.85 -16.44 8.69
CA THR A 44 -1.16 -15.23 9.15
C THR A 44 -2.16 -14.35 9.90
N PRO A 45 -1.81 -13.84 11.10
CA PRO A 45 -2.67 -12.93 11.83
C PRO A 45 -2.90 -11.63 11.02
N LEU A 46 -4.11 -11.06 11.14
CA LEU A 46 -4.54 -9.89 10.38
C LEU A 46 -3.61 -8.67 10.56
N GLU A 47 -2.97 -8.55 11.73
CA GLU A 47 -2.03 -7.48 12.08
C GLU A 47 -0.70 -7.54 11.31
N GLU A 48 -0.34 -8.70 10.76
CA GLU A 48 0.90 -8.88 10.00
C GLU A 48 0.76 -8.57 8.51
N PHE A 49 -0.46 -8.28 8.05
CA PHE A 49 -0.69 -7.77 6.70
C PHE A 49 -0.26 -6.32 6.59
N ARG A 50 0.41 -5.98 5.49
CA ARG A 50 0.86 -4.63 5.19
C ARG A 50 0.61 -4.33 3.72
N VAL A 51 0.36 -3.05 3.43
CA VAL A 51 0.30 -2.55 2.06
C VAL A 51 1.69 -2.13 1.63
N TYR A 52 2.12 -2.59 0.47
CA TYR A 52 3.34 -2.12 -0.17
C TYR A 52 3.10 -1.89 -1.67
N GLY A 53 3.86 -0.96 -2.26
CA GLY A 53 3.87 -0.79 -3.71
C GLY A 53 4.64 -1.94 -4.35
N ARG A 54 4.11 -2.53 -5.42
CA ARG A 54 4.85 -3.53 -6.21
C ARG A 54 5.12 -3.05 -7.62
N TYR A 55 4.14 -2.38 -8.24
CA TYR A 55 4.21 -1.91 -9.62
C TYR A 55 4.49 -0.41 -9.70
N TYR A 56 5.62 0.02 -9.13
CA TYR A 56 6.02 1.43 -9.13
C TYR A 56 6.18 2.00 -10.55
N ASP A 57 6.50 1.15 -11.52
CA ASP A 57 6.62 1.48 -12.94
C ASP A 57 5.31 1.96 -13.57
N ARG A 58 4.16 1.57 -12.99
CA ARG A 58 2.83 1.92 -13.50
C ARG A 58 2.21 3.13 -12.82
N CYS A 59 2.87 3.69 -11.82
CA CYS A 59 2.38 4.86 -11.12
C CYS A 59 2.59 6.11 -12.01
N ASP A 60 1.48 6.75 -12.39
CA ASP A 60 1.46 7.98 -13.18
C ASP A 60 1.68 9.25 -12.33
N GLY A 61 1.60 9.10 -11.00
CA GLY A 61 1.80 10.20 -10.07
C GLY A 61 0.57 11.05 -9.77
N CYS A 62 -0.63 10.51 -9.97
CA CYS A 62 -1.90 11.17 -9.65
C CYS A 62 -2.07 11.62 -8.18
N ASN A 63 -1.25 11.12 -7.24
CA ASN A 63 -1.31 11.43 -5.79
C ASN A 63 -2.65 11.16 -5.09
N VAL A 64 -3.60 10.48 -5.74
CA VAL A 64 -4.92 10.15 -5.17
C VAL A 64 -4.79 9.31 -3.89
N CYS A 65 -3.84 8.36 -3.87
CA CYS A 65 -3.58 7.52 -2.70
C CYS A 65 -3.07 8.31 -1.49
N VAL A 66 -2.31 9.40 -1.71
CA VAL A 66 -1.79 10.26 -0.64
C VAL A 66 -2.92 11.11 -0.06
N GLN A 67 -3.73 11.71 -0.92
CA GLN A 67 -4.81 12.61 -0.50
C GLN A 67 -6.00 11.89 0.13
N GLY A 68 -6.38 10.72 -0.41
CA GLY A 68 -7.55 9.98 0.07
C GLY A 68 -7.27 9.02 1.22
N CYS A 69 -6.01 8.83 1.63
CA CYS A 69 -5.70 7.98 2.77
C CYS A 69 -6.19 8.64 4.09
N PRO A 70 -7.14 8.04 4.82
CA PRO A 70 -7.69 8.62 6.04
C PRO A 70 -6.65 8.79 7.16
N LYS A 71 -5.59 7.97 7.11
CA LYS A 71 -4.48 7.99 8.08
C LYS A 71 -3.22 8.66 7.53
N GLN A 72 -3.28 9.22 6.31
CA GLN A 72 -2.15 9.86 5.62
C GLN A 72 -0.84 9.06 5.76
N ALA A 73 -0.92 7.76 5.47
CA ALA A 73 0.16 6.80 5.67
C ALA A 73 1.04 6.61 4.43
N ILE A 74 0.73 7.27 3.30
CA ILE A 74 1.40 7.05 2.02
C ILE A 74 2.06 8.35 1.58
N SER A 75 3.30 8.26 1.12
CA SER A 75 4.06 9.36 0.53
C SER A 75 4.62 8.94 -0.82
N VAL A 76 4.53 9.81 -1.83
CA VAL A 76 5.05 9.58 -3.18
C VAL A 76 6.06 10.69 -3.52
N THR A 77 7.23 10.31 -4.03
CA THR A 77 8.29 11.24 -4.44
C THR A 77 8.79 10.86 -5.84
N PHE A 78 9.18 11.83 -6.67
CA PHE A 78 9.66 11.64 -8.05
C PHE A 78 11.13 12.00 -8.20
#